data_AF-A0A4R8B109-F1
#
_entry.id   AF-A0A4R8B109-F1
#
_cell.length_a   1.000
_cell.length_b   1.000
_cell.length_c   1.000
_cell.angle_alpha   90.00
_cell.angle_beta   90.00
_cell.angle_gamma   90.00
#
_symmetry.space_group_name_H-M   'P 1'
#
loop_
_entity.id
_entity.type
_entity.pdbx_description
1 polymer ?
#
loop_
_entity_poly.entity_id
_entity_poly.type
_entity_poly.pdbx_seq_one_letter_code
_entity_poly.pdbx_strand_id
1 'polypeptide(L)'
;MHYQHTEIGYNYRMSNICAGVGLGQMKNLDENVKLRRENHFFYKEIFKNIVGVELFEVLNEDYFSNYWLNIILIEATIFESRIKESLRLAFEEKNIETRSLETHAFTANF
;
A
#
# COMPACT_ATOMS: atom_id res chain seq x y z
N MET A 1 19.15 -40.99 -20.52
CA MET A 1 19.44 -39.57 -20.24
C MET A 1 19.99 -39.49 -18.82
N HIS A 2 21.19 -38.93 -18.65
CA HIS A 2 21.74 -38.63 -17.33
C HIS A 2 21.40 -37.18 -16.98
N TYR A 3 20.64 -36.98 -15.91
CA TYR A 3 20.49 -35.66 -15.30
C TYR A 3 21.72 -35.45 -14.42
N GLN A 4 22.63 -34.59 -14.88
CA GLN A 4 23.80 -34.18 -14.12
C GLN A 4 23.54 -32.77 -13.58
N HIS A 5 23.42 -32.67 -12.27
CA HIS A 5 23.38 -31.38 -11.58
C HIS A 5 24.82 -30.96 -11.32
N THR A 6 25.26 -29.86 -11.93
CA THR A 6 26.60 -29.29 -11.74
C THR A 6 26.70 -28.52 -10.43
N GLU A 7 25.58 -27.98 -9.95
CA GLU A 7 25.49 -27.13 -8.76
C GLU A 7 24.16 -27.36 -8.02
N ILE A 8 24.13 -26.99 -6.74
CA ILE A 8 22.90 -26.99 -5.93
C ILE A 8 22.11 -25.72 -6.28
N GLY A 9 20.81 -25.87 -6.55
CA GLY A 9 19.91 -24.75 -6.83
C GLY A 9 18.45 -25.07 -6.49
N TYR A 10 17.57 -24.11 -6.73
CA TYR A 10 16.14 -24.20 -6.44
C TYR A 10 15.30 -23.94 -7.69
N ASN A 11 14.07 -24.47 -7.73
CA ASN A 11 13.12 -24.19 -8.80
C ASN A 11 12.26 -22.96 -8.45
N TYR A 12 12.72 -21.78 -8.83
CA TYR A 12 11.96 -20.51 -8.71
C TYR A 12 11.12 -20.19 -9.95
N ARG A 13 10.91 -21.15 -10.86
CA ARG A 13 10.10 -20.89 -12.06
C ARG A 13 8.66 -20.58 -11.65
N MET A 14 8.17 -19.44 -12.12
CA MET A 14 6.76 -19.12 -12.08
C MET A 14 5.98 -20.16 -12.89
N SER A 15 4.83 -20.60 -12.37
CA SER A 15 3.95 -21.51 -13.11
C SER A 15 3.34 -20.81 -14.34
N ASN A 16 3.03 -21.55 -15.39
CA ASN A 16 2.36 -21.01 -16.58
C ASN A 16 1.00 -20.37 -16.25
N ILE A 17 0.29 -20.89 -15.23
CA ILE A 17 -0.98 -20.33 -14.77
C ILE A 17 -0.75 -18.93 -14.19
N CYS A 18 0.21 -18.77 -13.28
CA CYS A 18 0.55 -17.46 -12.70
C CYS A 18 1.01 -16.48 -13.78
N ALA A 19 1.81 -16.94 -14.76
CA ALA A 19 2.23 -16.11 -15.88
C ALA A 19 1.04 -15.65 -16.74
N GLY A 20 0.08 -16.54 -17.00
CA GLY A 20 -1.15 -16.22 -17.72
C GLY A 20 -1.99 -15.17 -17.01
N VAL A 21 -2.16 -15.29 -15.68
CA VAL A 21 -2.86 -14.28 -14.86
C VAL A 21 -2.12 -12.94 -14.90
N GLY A 22 -0.80 -12.95 -14.74
CA GLY A 22 0.03 -11.75 -14.80
C GLY A 22 -0.10 -11.01 -16.14
N LEU A 23 -0.07 -11.74 -17.26
CA LEU A 23 -0.31 -11.14 -18.59
C LEU A 23 -1.68 -10.49 -18.71
N GLY A 24 -2.72 -11.06 -18.07
CA GLY A 24 -4.03 -10.43 -17.96
C GLY A 24 -3.99 -9.14 -17.15
N GLN A 25 -3.33 -9.15 -15.99
CA GLN A 25 -3.19 -7.97 -15.13
C GLN A 25 -2.41 -6.83 -15.80
N MET A 26 -1.38 -7.15 -16.58
CA MET A 26 -0.55 -6.16 -17.28
C MET A 26 -1.36 -5.31 -18.27
N LYS A 27 -2.45 -5.84 -18.84
CA LYS A 27 -3.30 -5.08 -19.79
C LYS A 27 -4.04 -3.91 -19.15
N ASN A 28 -4.33 -3.99 -17.86
CA ASN A 28 -5.09 -2.98 -17.11
C ASN A 28 -4.19 -2.26 -16.08
N LEU A 29 -2.87 -2.43 -16.15
CA LEU A 29 -1.95 -1.90 -15.15
C LEU A 29 -2.05 -0.38 -15.05
N ASP A 30 -2.00 0.33 -16.17
CA ASP A 30 -2.01 1.79 -16.20
C ASP A 30 -3.32 2.38 -15.66
N GLU A 31 -4.46 1.75 -16.00
CA GLU A 31 -5.77 2.14 -15.48
C GLU A 31 -5.86 1.92 -13.97
N ASN A 32 -5.38 0.77 -13.47
CA ASN A 32 -5.34 0.49 -12.04
C ASN A 32 -4.44 1.48 -11.29
N VAL A 33 -3.30 1.85 -11.86
CA VAL A 33 -2.40 2.86 -11.27
C VAL A 33 -3.10 4.22 -11.24
N LYS A 34 -3.77 4.62 -12.33
CA LYS A 34 -4.54 5.87 -12.38
C LYS A 34 -5.61 5.93 -11.30
N LEU A 35 -6.43 4.89 -11.15
CA LEU A 35 -7.49 4.82 -10.13
C LEU A 35 -6.93 4.92 -8.70
N ARG A 36 -5.81 4.25 -8.41
CA ARG A 36 -5.14 4.35 -7.09
C ARG A 36 -4.66 5.77 -6.81
N ARG A 37 -4.10 6.45 -7.81
CA ARG A 37 -3.67 7.85 -7.68
C ARG A 37 -4.86 8.78 -7.47
N GLU A 38 -5.98 8.57 -8.15
CA GLU A 38 -7.22 9.33 -7.92
C GLU A 38 -7.72 9.16 -6.48
N ASN A 39 -7.77 7.92 -5.98
CA ASN A 39 -8.10 7.65 -4.58
C ASN A 39 -7.15 8.35 -3.61
N HIS A 40 -5.86 8.35 -3.91
CA HIS A 40 -4.87 9.05 -3.09
C HIS A 40 -5.14 10.54 -2.97
N PHE A 41 -5.38 11.23 -4.09
CA PHE A 41 -5.70 12.66 -4.07
C PHE A 41 -7.04 12.96 -3.41
N PHE A 42 -8.03 12.07 -3.54
CA PHE A 42 -9.29 12.17 -2.80
C PHE A 42 -9.05 12.14 -1.28
N TYR A 43 -8.27 11.19 -0.78
CA TYR A 43 -7.95 11.12 0.66
C TYR A 43 -7.09 12.29 1.12
N LYS A 44 -6.18 12.78 0.27
CA LYS A 44 -5.37 13.97 0.57
C LYS A 44 -6.27 15.16 0.91
N GLU A 45 -7.33 15.37 0.12
CA GLU A 45 -8.29 16.45 0.36
C GLU A 45 -9.12 16.25 1.62
N ILE A 46 -9.40 15.01 2.03
CA ILE A 46 -10.10 14.70 3.29
C ILE A 46 -9.24 15.04 4.50
N PHE A 47 -7.96 14.65 4.47
CA PHE A 47 -7.06 14.79 5.64
C PHE A 47 -6.41 16.16 5.75
N LYS A 48 -6.43 17.00 4.70
CA LYS A 48 -5.69 18.28 4.63
C LYS A 48 -5.89 19.24 5.80
N ASN A 49 -7.05 19.19 6.47
CA ASN A 49 -7.42 20.11 7.54
C ASN A 49 -7.33 19.48 8.94
N ILE A 50 -6.85 18.24 9.05
CA ILE A 50 -6.72 17.55 10.34
C ILE A 50 -5.32 17.80 10.89
N VAL A 51 -5.23 18.63 11.93
CA VAL A 51 -3.96 18.97 12.59
C VAL A 51 -3.30 17.69 13.12
N GLY A 52 -2.02 17.50 12.81
CA GLY A 52 -1.22 16.34 13.22
C GLY A 52 -1.51 15.05 12.45
N VAL A 53 -2.28 15.11 11.36
CA VAL A 53 -2.50 13.99 10.45
C VAL A 53 -2.14 14.40 9.03
N GLU A 54 -1.24 13.64 8.40
CA GLU A 54 -0.80 13.89 7.04
C GLU A 54 -0.92 12.64 6.20
N LEU A 55 -1.28 12.77 4.93
CA LEU A 55 -1.19 11.65 3.99
C LEU A 55 0.25 11.56 3.48
N PHE A 56 0.86 10.37 3.49
CA PHE A 56 2.21 10.16 2.99
C PHE A 56 2.26 10.39 1.48
N GLU A 57 3.13 11.31 1.05
CA GLU A 57 3.31 11.65 -0.35
C GLU A 57 4.75 11.44 -0.81
N VAL A 58 4.94 11.43 -2.14
CA VAL A 58 6.26 11.50 -2.73
C VAL A 58 6.94 12.82 -2.38
N LEU A 59 8.27 12.82 -2.30
CA LEU A 59 9.05 13.99 -1.90
C LEU A 59 8.98 15.13 -2.93
N ASN A 60 8.93 14.80 -4.22
CA ASN A 60 8.89 15.75 -5.32
C ASN A 60 8.37 15.06 -6.61
N GLU A 61 8.31 15.83 -7.70
CA GLU A 61 7.81 15.39 -9.01
C GLU A 61 8.74 14.41 -9.74
N ASP A 62 9.97 14.19 -9.28
CA ASP A 62 10.90 13.21 -9.87
C ASP A 62 10.43 11.76 -9.62
N TYR A 63 9.49 11.56 -8.70
CA TYR A 63 8.96 10.25 -8.32
C TYR A 63 7.53 10.04 -8.81
N PHE A 64 7.31 8.92 -9.50
CA PHE A 64 5.98 8.46 -9.89
C PHE A 64 5.53 7.30 -9.00
N SER A 65 4.84 7.60 -7.90
CA SER A 65 4.23 6.58 -7.03
C SER A 65 2.94 6.03 -7.63
N ASN A 66 2.74 4.71 -7.56
CA ASN A 66 1.44 4.11 -7.87
C ASN A 66 0.42 4.22 -6.72
N TYR A 67 0.86 4.75 -5.57
CA TYR A 67 0.11 4.80 -4.31
C TYR A 67 -0.63 3.49 -4.03
N TRP A 68 0.12 2.37 -4.05
CA TRP A 68 -0.44 1.04 -3.82
C TRP A 68 -1.26 0.96 -2.52
N LEU A 69 -0.84 1.72 -1.50
CA LEU A 69 -1.54 1.93 -0.24
C LEU A 69 -1.65 3.44 0.03
N ASN A 70 -2.75 3.85 0.65
CA ASN A 70 -2.89 5.18 1.23
C ASN A 70 -2.47 5.13 2.69
N ILE A 71 -1.49 5.98 3.05
CA ILE A 71 -0.88 5.93 4.37
C ILE A 71 -1.10 7.27 5.06
N ILE A 72 -1.73 7.24 6.24
CA ILE A 72 -1.76 8.42 7.12
C ILE A 72 -0.62 8.34 8.13
N LEU A 73 0.05 9.47 8.31
CA LEU A 73 1.06 9.73 9.32
C LEU A 73 0.38 10.51 10.44
N ILE A 74 0.66 10.11 11.69
CA ILE A 74 0.07 10.74 12.87
C ILE A 74 1.20 11.28 13.73
N GLU A 75 1.13 12.56 14.06
CA GLU A 75 2.15 13.23 14.85
C GLU A 75 2.08 12.80 16.33
N ALA A 76 3.13 12.14 16.81
CA ALA A 76 3.19 11.59 18.16
C ALA A 76 3.26 12.67 19.27
N THR A 77 3.57 13.91 18.92
CA THR A 77 3.57 15.07 19.85
C THR A 77 2.14 15.54 20.16
N ILE A 78 1.21 15.32 19.24
CA ILE A 78 -0.19 15.77 19.32
C ILE A 78 -1.08 14.64 19.84
N PHE A 79 -0.81 13.41 19.45
CA PHE A 79 -1.65 12.25 19.78
C PHE A 79 -0.95 11.27 20.71
N GLU A 80 -1.73 10.70 21.64
CA GLU A 80 -1.25 9.68 22.57
C GLU A 80 -0.82 8.38 21.85
N SER A 81 0.07 7.62 22.47
CA SER A 81 0.58 6.35 21.91
C SER A 81 -0.50 5.32 21.57
N ARG A 82 -1.67 5.39 22.23
CA ARG A 82 -2.81 4.49 22.01
C ARG A 82 -3.71 4.88 20.84
N ILE A 83 -3.50 6.06 20.24
CA ILE A 83 -4.37 6.58 19.16
C ILE A 83 -4.49 5.61 17.98
N LYS A 84 -3.41 4.88 17.68
CA LYS A 84 -3.37 3.91 16.58
C LYS A 84 -4.43 2.82 16.73
N GLU A 85 -4.55 2.24 17.92
CA GLU A 85 -5.52 1.16 18.17
C GLU A 85 -6.94 1.71 18.24
N SER A 86 -7.12 2.89 18.86
CA SER A 86 -8.42 3.57 18.88
C SER A 86 -8.93 3.89 17.47
N LEU A 87 -8.05 4.37 16.58
CA LEU A 87 -8.40 4.61 15.17
C LEU A 87 -8.72 3.31 14.43
N ARG A 88 -7.90 2.26 14.61
CA ARG A 88 -8.15 0.95 14.00
C ARG A 88 -9.55 0.43 14.36
N LEU A 89 -9.92 0.49 15.64
CA LEU A 89 -11.23 0.07 16.12
C LEU A 89 -12.37 0.96 15.58
N ALA A 90 -12.17 2.28 15.55
CA ALA A 90 -13.18 3.21 15.01
C ALA A 90 -13.42 3.00 13.52
N PHE A 91 -12.36 2.72 12.75
CA PHE A 91 -12.47 2.36 11.33
C PHE A 91 -13.12 0.99 11.15
N GLU A 92 -12.74 0.00 11.94
CA GLU A 92 -13.33 -1.35 11.91
C GLU A 92 -14.85 -1.31 12.16
N GLU A 93 -15.32 -0.49 13.10
CA GLU A 93 -16.76 -0.27 13.36
C GLU A 93 -17.50 0.26 12.11
N LYS A 94 -16.80 0.96 11.22
CA LYS A 94 -17.34 1.46 9.95
C LYS A 94 -17.05 0.55 8.75
N ASN A 95 -16.59 -0.68 9.00
CA ASN A 95 -16.17 -1.65 7.98
C ASN A 95 -15.02 -1.15 7.10
N ILE A 96 -14.11 -0.39 7.71
CA ILE A 96 -12.93 0.15 7.06
C ILE A 96 -11.72 -0.63 7.57
N GLU A 97 -11.11 -1.45 6.70
CA GLU A 97 -9.92 -2.21 7.07
C GLU A 97 -8.69 -1.31 7.06
N THR A 98 -7.97 -1.33 8.18
CA THR A 98 -6.75 -0.58 8.35
C THR A 98 -5.70 -1.38 9.11
N ARG A 99 -4.43 -1.06 8.88
CA ARG A 99 -3.30 -1.75 9.50
C ARG A 99 -2.19 -0.77 9.89
N SER A 100 -1.54 -1.05 11.03
CA SER A 100 -0.33 -0.32 11.42
C SER A 100 0.84 -0.76 10.56
N LEU A 101 1.69 0.20 10.17
CA LEU A 101 3.05 -0.08 9.72
C LEU A 101 3.97 -0.21 10.94
N GLU A 102 5.13 -0.83 10.74
CA GLU A 102 6.16 -0.99 11.79
C GLU A 102 6.82 0.36 12.18
N THR A 103 6.67 1.38 11.34
CA THR A 103 6.98 2.79 11.65
C THR A 103 5.72 3.55 12.11
N HIS A 104 5.81 4.79 12.59
CA HIS A 104 4.65 5.57 13.09
C HIS A 104 3.57 5.92 12.03
N ALA A 105 3.49 5.17 10.94
CA ALA A 105 2.58 5.31 9.82
C ALA A 105 1.46 4.25 9.86
N PHE A 106 0.34 4.55 9.20
CA PHE A 106 -0.85 3.69 9.17
C PHE A 106 -1.32 3.51 7.74
N THR A 107 -1.52 2.28 7.28
CA THR A 107 -2.06 1.97 5.94
C THR A 107 -3.56 1.78 6.02
N ALA A 108 -4.29 2.38 5.09
CA ALA A 108 -5.69 2.08 4.87
C ALA A 108 -5.86 1.41 3.50
N ASN A 109 -6.49 0.24 3.51
CA ASN A 109 -6.93 -0.46 2.31
C ASN A 109 -8.41 -0.15 2.14
N PHE A 110 -8.72 0.71 1.17
CA PHE A 110 -10.07 0.96 0.71
C PHE A 110 -10.16 0.62 -0.77
#